data_AF-K0B4A8-F1
#
_entry.id   AF-K0B4A8-F1
#
_cell.length_a   1.000
_cell.length_b   1.000
_cell.length_c   1.000
_cell.angle_alpha   90.00
_cell.angle_beta   90.00
_cell.angle_gamma   90.00
#
_symmetry.space_group_name_H-M   'P 1'
#
loop_
_entity.id
_entity.type
_entity.pdbx_description
1 polymer ?
#
loop_
_entity_poly.entity_id
_entity_poly.type
_entity_poly.pdbx_seq_one_letter_code
_entity_poly.pdbx_strand_id
1 'polypeptide(L)'
;MTKATYHHGDLKKSLILKGLKLLNEKGIEEFSLRKVAAMCNVSHTAPYKHFKNKEELVTAIGNHVNKEFEESLKETVKFYSNDPQKQIIELGKKYVKFMVDNPDYLKFLFLGENQYPINIKNNKFEYHDASTFEIFKNSAINLLHNMAVDESEYTKNIIAMWAMVHGISILLSNGTLSYDGEISELVEMLIVEKLKL
;
A
#
# COMPACT_ATOMS: atom_id res chain seq x y z
N MET A 1 -21.90 1.85 30.61
CA MET A 1 -22.13 1.11 29.35
C MET A 1 -22.53 2.10 28.28
N THR A 2 -21.56 2.63 27.55
CA THR A 2 -21.79 3.60 26.46
C THR A 2 -22.05 2.83 25.16
N LYS A 3 -23.28 2.91 24.66
CA LYS A 3 -23.67 2.41 23.33
C LYS A 3 -22.76 3.04 22.28
N ALA A 4 -22.00 2.19 21.58
CA ALA A 4 -21.22 2.61 20.43
C ALA A 4 -22.16 3.22 19.37
N THR A 5 -21.92 4.47 19.04
CA THR A 5 -22.63 5.22 18.00
C THR A 5 -22.32 4.59 16.64
N TYR A 6 -23.25 3.76 16.20
CA TYR A 6 -23.28 3.13 14.88
C TYR A 6 -23.12 4.22 13.80
N HIS A 7 -21.97 4.24 13.12
CA HIS A 7 -21.75 5.13 11.99
C HIS A 7 -22.52 4.60 10.77
N HIS A 8 -23.82 4.84 10.72
CA HIS A 8 -24.65 4.59 9.53
C HIS A 8 -24.26 5.46 8.32
N GLY A 9 -23.28 6.35 8.46
CA GLY A 9 -22.93 7.37 7.46
C GLY A 9 -22.32 6.84 6.15
N ASP A 10 -21.74 5.64 6.15
CA ASP A 10 -21.27 5.05 4.89
C ASP A 10 -21.27 3.51 4.92
N LEU A 11 -22.44 2.93 4.65
CA LEU A 11 -22.58 1.48 4.49
C LEU A 11 -21.65 0.95 3.39
N LYS A 12 -21.43 1.69 2.30
CA LYS A 12 -20.55 1.27 1.21
C LYS A 12 -19.12 1.13 1.69
N LYS A 13 -18.59 2.11 2.42
CA LYS A 13 -17.25 2.04 3.05
C LYS A 13 -17.17 0.90 4.07
N SER A 14 -18.21 0.69 4.87
CA SER A 14 -18.24 -0.42 5.83
C SER A 14 -18.16 -1.78 5.14
N LEU A 15 -18.91 -1.98 4.05
CA LEU A 15 -18.86 -3.19 3.23
C LEU A 15 -17.46 -3.41 2.63
N ILE A 16 -16.80 -2.35 2.15
CA ILE A 16 -15.43 -2.41 1.63
C ILE A 16 -14.46 -2.85 2.74
N LEU A 17 -14.46 -2.18 3.89
CA LEU A 17 -13.50 -2.46 4.96
C LEU A 17 -13.71 -3.84 5.60
N LYS A 18 -14.97 -4.26 5.80
CA LYS A 18 -15.26 -5.62 6.29
C LYS A 18 -15.00 -6.69 5.23
N GLY A 19 -15.24 -6.37 3.96
CA GLY A 19 -14.89 -7.23 2.85
C GLY A 19 -13.40 -7.47 2.77
N LEU A 20 -12.56 -6.43 2.87
CA LEU A 20 -11.11 -6.54 2.90
C LEU A 20 -10.65 -7.56 3.97
N LYS A 21 -11.17 -7.44 5.20
CA LYS A 21 -10.87 -8.38 6.29
C LYS A 21 -11.26 -9.81 5.93
N LEU A 22 -12.48 -10.02 5.46
CA LEU A 22 -12.95 -11.35 5.06
C LEU A 22 -12.09 -11.96 3.96
N LEU A 23 -11.68 -11.15 2.98
CA LEU A 23 -10.85 -11.59 1.86
C LEU A 23 -9.46 -12.01 2.34
N ASN A 24 -8.84 -11.22 3.23
CA ASN A 24 -7.56 -11.54 3.83
C ASN A 24 -7.61 -12.81 4.70
N GLU A 25 -8.69 -13.04 5.45
CA GLU A 25 -8.82 -14.15 6.39
C GLU A 25 -9.20 -15.48 5.71
N LYS A 26 -10.07 -15.42 4.70
CA LYS A 26 -10.72 -16.61 4.13
C LYS A 26 -10.45 -16.83 2.65
N GLY A 27 -9.86 -15.85 1.97
CA GLY A 27 -9.64 -15.89 0.52
C GLY A 27 -10.92 -15.70 -0.29
N ILE A 28 -10.75 -15.63 -1.61
CA ILE A 28 -11.82 -15.31 -2.57
C ILE A 28 -12.89 -16.40 -2.70
N GLU A 29 -12.51 -17.66 -2.46
CA GLU A 29 -13.39 -18.82 -2.53
C GLU A 29 -14.48 -18.78 -1.46
N GLU A 30 -14.11 -18.37 -0.24
CA GLU A 30 -15.04 -18.26 0.88
C GLU A 30 -15.74 -16.89 0.96
N PHE A 31 -15.38 -15.94 0.09
CA PHE A 31 -15.90 -14.59 0.12
C PHE A 31 -17.34 -14.52 -0.44
N SER A 32 -18.24 -13.82 0.24
CA SER A 32 -19.58 -13.52 -0.30
C SER A 32 -20.17 -12.22 0.27
N LEU A 33 -20.99 -11.54 -0.53
CA LEU A 33 -21.77 -10.36 -0.09
C LEU A 33 -22.58 -10.64 1.18
N ARG A 34 -23.12 -11.85 1.32
CA ARG A 34 -23.91 -12.26 2.49
C ARG A 34 -23.09 -12.28 3.76
N LYS A 35 -21.87 -12.85 3.71
CA LYS A 35 -20.93 -12.87 4.85
C LYS A 35 -20.51 -11.45 5.22
N VAL A 36 -20.20 -10.60 4.24
CA VAL A 36 -19.85 -9.19 4.48
C VAL A 36 -21.02 -8.41 5.10
N ALA A 37 -22.25 -8.63 4.63
CA ALA A 37 -23.46 -8.03 5.22
C ALA A 37 -23.59 -8.36 6.70
N ALA A 38 -23.37 -9.63 7.05
CA ALA A 38 -23.42 -10.09 8.43
C ALA A 38 -22.33 -9.43 9.29
N MET A 39 -21.11 -9.29 8.78
CA MET A 39 -20.02 -8.55 9.47
C MET A 39 -20.31 -7.06 9.65
N CYS A 40 -21.18 -6.49 8.82
CA CYS A 40 -21.68 -5.12 8.93
C CYS A 40 -22.96 -5.00 9.75
N ASN A 41 -23.49 -6.09 10.33
CA ASN A 41 -24.77 -6.11 11.05
C ASN A 41 -25.95 -5.52 10.26
N VAL A 42 -26.01 -5.77 8.95
CA VAL A 42 -27.11 -5.34 8.08
C VAL A 42 -27.82 -6.54 7.43
N SER A 43 -29.00 -6.31 6.85
CA SER A 43 -29.73 -7.36 6.14
C SER A 43 -28.91 -7.88 4.95
N HIS A 44 -29.13 -9.15 4.58
CA HIS A 44 -28.45 -9.77 3.44
C HIS A 44 -28.74 -9.10 2.10
N THR A 45 -29.82 -8.32 1.99
CA THR A 45 -30.18 -7.56 0.78
C THR A 45 -29.52 -6.17 0.73
N ALA A 46 -29.03 -5.64 1.86
CA ALA A 46 -28.47 -4.29 1.92
C ALA A 46 -27.24 -4.05 1.02
N PRO A 47 -26.27 -4.99 0.90
CA PRO A 47 -25.10 -4.79 0.02
C PRO A 47 -25.46 -4.61 -1.46
N TYR A 48 -26.55 -5.23 -1.91
CA TYR A 48 -26.98 -5.20 -3.31
C TYR A 48 -27.42 -3.81 -3.79
N LYS A 49 -27.63 -2.85 -2.88
CA LYS A 49 -27.82 -1.43 -3.22
C LYS A 49 -26.54 -0.73 -3.67
N HIS A 50 -25.38 -1.31 -3.36
CA HIS A 50 -24.06 -0.73 -3.62
C HIS A 50 -23.21 -1.57 -4.57
N PHE A 51 -23.38 -2.89 -4.55
CA PHE A 51 -22.58 -3.83 -5.34
C PHE A 51 -23.50 -4.92 -5.89
N LYS A 52 -23.54 -5.07 -7.22
CA LYS A 52 -24.40 -6.05 -7.91
C LYS A 52 -24.00 -7.48 -7.62
N ASN A 53 -22.70 -7.73 -7.46
CA ASN A 53 -22.13 -9.06 -7.28
C ASN A 53 -20.84 -9.04 -6.45
N LYS A 54 -20.26 -10.23 -6.23
CA LYS A 54 -19.03 -10.42 -5.46
C LYS A 54 -17.87 -9.64 -6.08
N GLU A 55 -17.78 -9.71 -7.40
CA GLU A 55 -16.69 -9.18 -8.21
C GLU A 55 -16.64 -7.65 -8.08
N GLU A 56 -17.79 -6.98 -8.13
CA GLU A 56 -17.88 -5.51 -7.98
C GLU A 56 -17.40 -5.04 -6.60
N LEU A 57 -17.73 -5.78 -5.54
CA LEU A 57 -17.24 -5.47 -4.19
C LEU A 57 -15.72 -5.70 -4.09
N VAL A 58 -15.19 -6.79 -4.66
CA VAL A 58 -13.75 -7.07 -4.65
C VAL A 58 -12.97 -6.00 -5.43
N THR A 59 -13.46 -5.59 -6.60
CA THR A 59 -12.89 -4.47 -7.35
C THR A 59 -12.93 -3.17 -6.55
N ALA A 60 -14.04 -2.89 -5.86
CA ALA A 60 -14.15 -1.71 -5.02
C ALA A 60 -13.19 -1.73 -3.81
N ILE A 61 -12.92 -2.91 -3.24
CA ILE A 61 -11.89 -3.09 -2.22
C ILE A 61 -10.51 -2.74 -2.78
N GLY A 62 -10.15 -3.31 -3.94
CA GLY A 62 -8.87 -3.02 -4.59
C GLY A 62 -8.69 -1.53 -4.90
N ASN A 63 -9.73 -0.90 -5.48
CA ASN A 63 -9.71 0.53 -5.77
C ASN A 63 -9.58 1.38 -4.51
N HIS A 64 -10.25 1.01 -3.42
CA HIS A 64 -10.15 1.74 -2.16
C HIS A 64 -8.74 1.65 -1.58
N VAL A 65 -8.19 0.44 -1.45
CA VAL A 65 -6.85 0.23 -0.88
C VAL A 65 -5.77 0.94 -1.71
N ASN A 66 -5.81 0.79 -3.03
CA ASN A 66 -4.86 1.47 -3.93
C ASN A 66 -4.99 2.99 -3.82
N LYS A 67 -6.21 3.53 -3.79
CA LYS A 67 -6.44 4.97 -3.72
C LYS A 67 -5.93 5.57 -2.41
N GLU A 68 -6.27 4.98 -1.26
CA GLU A 68 -5.80 5.48 0.04
C GLU A 68 -4.26 5.47 0.11
N PHE A 69 -3.64 4.42 -0.43
CA PHE A 69 -2.19 4.33 -0.46
C PHE A 69 -1.57 5.36 -1.42
N GLU A 70 -2.11 5.47 -2.63
CA GLU A 70 -1.67 6.44 -3.65
C GLU A 70 -1.77 7.89 -3.15
N GLU A 71 -2.88 8.27 -2.55
CA GLU A 71 -3.09 9.61 -1.98
C GLU A 71 -2.05 9.90 -0.89
N SER A 72 -1.78 8.92 -0.02
CA SER A 72 -0.77 9.04 1.04
C SER A 72 0.64 9.34 0.49
N LEU A 73 1.00 8.77 -0.66
CA LEU A 73 2.30 8.98 -1.31
C LEU A 73 2.34 10.31 -2.08
N LYS A 74 1.27 10.65 -2.80
CA LYS A 74 1.18 11.90 -3.60
C LYS A 74 1.35 13.15 -2.75
N GLU A 75 0.76 13.17 -1.55
CA GLU A 75 0.92 14.27 -0.60
C GLU A 75 2.39 14.53 -0.26
N THR A 76 3.15 13.45 -0.03
CA THR A 76 4.57 13.50 0.32
C THR A 76 5.42 14.02 -0.85
N VAL A 77 5.19 13.48 -2.05
CA VAL A 77 5.89 13.93 -3.26
C VAL A 77 5.66 15.41 -3.52
N LYS A 78 4.41 15.88 -3.40
CA LYS A 78 4.06 17.29 -3.61
C LYS A 78 4.75 18.21 -2.60
N PHE A 79 4.81 17.80 -1.33
CA PHE A 79 5.39 18.63 -0.27
C PHE A 79 6.92 18.80 -0.42
N TYR A 80 7.62 17.76 -0.88
CA TYR A 80 9.08 17.77 -1.03
C TYR A 80 9.55 17.92 -2.49
N SER A 81 8.78 18.60 -3.35
CA SER A 81 9.04 18.65 -4.80
C SER A 81 10.41 19.23 -5.21
N ASN A 82 11.03 20.02 -4.33
CA ASN A 82 12.27 20.76 -4.62
C ASN A 82 13.52 20.11 -4.00
N ASP A 83 13.37 18.98 -3.32
CA ASP A 83 14.46 18.28 -2.62
C ASP A 83 14.35 16.77 -2.86
N PRO A 84 14.97 16.23 -3.93
CA PRO A 84 14.86 14.82 -4.30
C PRO A 84 15.34 13.87 -3.20
N GLN A 85 16.38 14.25 -2.46
CA GLN A 85 16.93 13.47 -1.35
C GLN A 85 15.95 13.40 -0.19
N LYS A 86 15.42 14.54 0.25
CA LYS A 86 14.40 14.55 1.31
C LYS A 86 13.10 13.88 0.87
N GLN A 87 12.70 14.06 -0.39
CA GLN A 87 11.51 13.44 -0.95
C GLN A 87 11.57 11.91 -0.87
N ILE A 88 12.69 11.27 -1.23
CA ILE A 88 12.77 9.81 -1.19
C ILE A 88 12.75 9.27 0.25
N ILE A 89 13.40 9.95 1.17
CA ILE A 89 13.46 9.58 2.59
C ILE A 89 12.05 9.63 3.17
N GLU A 90 11.36 10.74 2.96
CA GLU A 90 10.01 10.96 3.48
C GLU A 90 8.99 10.04 2.81
N LEU A 91 9.17 9.72 1.52
CA LEU A 91 8.35 8.74 0.82
C LEU A 91 8.52 7.34 1.41
N GLY A 92 9.77 6.94 1.73
CA GLY A 92 10.05 5.66 2.39
C GLY A 92 9.46 5.59 3.80
N LYS A 93 9.59 6.65 4.61
CA LYS A 93 8.97 6.76 5.94
C LYS A 93 7.46 6.65 5.85
N LYS A 94 6.83 7.36 4.90
CA LYS A 94 5.38 7.31 4.65
C LYS A 94 4.93 5.92 4.22
N TYR A 95 5.66 5.26 3.33
CA TYR A 95 5.40 3.89 2.89
C TYR A 95 5.34 2.94 4.09
N VAL A 96 6.42 2.90 4.88
CA VAL A 96 6.54 1.97 6.01
C VAL A 96 5.46 2.24 7.05
N LYS A 97 5.29 3.51 7.44
CA LYS A 97 4.24 3.88 8.40
C LYS A 97 2.85 3.48 7.91
N PHE A 98 2.51 3.77 6.65
CA PHE A 98 1.20 3.43 6.09
C PHE A 98 0.93 1.93 6.15
N MET A 99 1.92 1.10 5.79
CA MET A 99 1.76 -0.35 5.80
C MET A 99 1.68 -0.94 7.22
N VAL A 100 2.45 -0.40 8.16
CA VAL A 100 2.40 -0.80 9.58
C VAL A 100 1.07 -0.42 10.22
N ASP A 101 0.56 0.78 9.93
CA ASP A 101 -0.74 1.24 10.44
C ASP A 101 -1.92 0.48 9.77
N ASN A 102 -1.70 -0.09 8.58
CA ASN A 102 -2.72 -0.78 7.77
C ASN A 102 -2.27 -2.19 7.35
N PRO A 103 -2.08 -3.14 8.27
CA PRO A 103 -1.57 -4.48 7.97
C PRO A 103 -2.48 -5.27 7.01
N ASP A 104 -3.80 -5.02 7.06
CA ASP A 104 -4.75 -5.60 6.11
C ASP A 104 -4.50 -5.12 4.66
N TYR A 105 -4.00 -3.90 4.48
CA TYR A 105 -3.73 -3.31 3.16
C TYR A 105 -2.44 -3.89 2.60
N LEU A 106 -1.39 -3.99 3.44
CA LEU A 106 -0.15 -4.68 3.09
C LEU A 106 -0.42 -6.11 2.62
N LYS A 107 -1.21 -6.86 3.41
CA LYS A 107 -1.55 -8.25 3.09
C LYS A 107 -2.30 -8.36 1.75
N PHE A 108 -3.30 -7.50 1.55
CA PHE A 108 -4.09 -7.50 0.32
C PHE A 108 -3.27 -7.12 -0.92
N LEU A 109 -2.41 -6.10 -0.81
CA LEU A 109 -1.62 -5.60 -1.95
C LEU A 109 -0.47 -6.52 -2.34
N PHE A 110 0.20 -7.17 -1.37
CA PHE A 110 1.52 -7.75 -1.62
C PHE A 110 1.69 -9.22 -1.20
N LEU A 111 0.79 -9.78 -0.39
CA LEU A 111 0.94 -11.17 0.09
C LEU A 111 0.00 -12.17 -0.61
N GLY A 112 -0.84 -11.70 -1.53
CA GLY A 112 -1.65 -12.52 -2.42
C GLY A 112 -1.01 -12.75 -3.80
N GLU A 113 -1.68 -13.50 -4.66
CA GLU A 113 -1.28 -13.63 -6.07
C GLU A 113 -1.46 -12.30 -6.80
N ASN A 114 -0.39 -11.81 -7.42
CA ASN A 114 -0.43 -10.59 -8.20
C ASN A 114 -0.86 -10.89 -9.64
N GLN A 115 -2.04 -10.40 -10.03
CA GLN A 115 -2.58 -10.54 -11.39
C GLN A 115 -1.83 -9.71 -12.43
N TYR A 116 -1.14 -8.64 -11.99
CA TYR A 116 -0.45 -7.68 -12.85
C TYR A 116 0.99 -7.46 -12.34
N PRO A 117 1.90 -8.43 -12.55
CA PRO A 117 3.26 -8.32 -12.06
C PRO A 117 4.03 -7.19 -12.76
N ILE A 118 4.98 -6.59 -12.04
CA ILE A 118 5.98 -5.69 -12.61
C ILE A 118 7.06 -6.55 -13.26
N ASN A 119 7.20 -6.46 -14.57
CA ASN A 119 8.20 -7.17 -15.35
C ASN A 119 9.41 -6.28 -15.60
N ILE A 120 10.57 -6.90 -15.76
CA ILE A 120 11.80 -6.21 -16.17
C ILE A 120 12.30 -6.85 -17.45
N LYS A 121 12.39 -6.07 -18.53
CA LYS A 121 12.96 -6.50 -19.81
C LYS A 121 13.93 -5.44 -20.32
N ASN A 122 15.11 -5.88 -20.76
CA ASN A 122 16.16 -4.99 -21.29
C ASN A 122 16.42 -3.78 -20.37
N ASN A 123 16.53 -4.03 -19.07
CA ASN A 123 16.73 -3.03 -18.02
C ASN A 123 15.63 -1.96 -17.91
N LYS A 124 14.40 -2.26 -18.35
CA LYS A 124 13.24 -1.37 -18.25
C LYS A 124 12.07 -2.09 -17.58
N PHE A 125 11.28 -1.33 -16.82
CA PHE A 125 10.07 -1.85 -16.20
C PHE A 125 8.89 -1.87 -17.19
N GLU A 126 8.15 -2.98 -17.21
CA GLU A 126 6.92 -3.19 -17.98
C GLU A 126 5.80 -3.65 -17.03
N TYR A 127 4.71 -2.90 -16.93
CA TYR A 127 3.58 -3.21 -16.03
C TYR A 127 2.28 -2.58 -16.53
N HIS A 128 1.15 -3.12 -16.05
CA HIS A 128 -0.18 -2.57 -16.25
C HIS A 128 -0.61 -1.82 -14.99
N ASP A 129 -1.01 -0.56 -15.14
CA ASP A 129 -1.63 0.30 -14.12
C ASP A 129 -1.09 0.13 -12.68
N ALA A 130 0.12 0.66 -12.44
CA ALA A 130 0.79 0.58 -11.14
C ALA A 130 1.04 1.99 -10.57
N SER A 131 -0.03 2.74 -10.28
CA SER A 131 0.04 4.15 -9.89
C SER A 131 0.97 4.42 -8.69
N THR A 132 0.94 3.55 -7.67
CA THR A 132 1.79 3.68 -6.47
C THR A 132 3.25 3.36 -6.75
N PHE A 133 3.54 2.36 -7.58
CA PHE A 133 4.89 2.05 -8.03
C PHE A 133 5.45 3.17 -8.92
N GLU A 134 4.62 3.74 -9.81
CA GLU A 134 5.00 4.85 -10.69
C GLU A 134 5.45 6.07 -9.89
N ILE A 135 4.72 6.44 -8.83
CA ILE A 135 5.07 7.55 -7.93
C ILE A 135 6.46 7.34 -7.33
N PHE A 136 6.71 6.15 -6.78
CA PHE A 136 8.00 5.80 -6.19
C PHE A 136 9.12 5.76 -7.23
N LYS A 137 8.90 5.07 -8.36
CA LYS A 137 9.86 4.93 -9.46
C LYS A 137 10.30 6.30 -9.97
N ASN A 138 9.36 7.23 -10.19
CA ASN A 138 9.69 8.58 -10.68
C ASN A 138 10.47 9.41 -9.65
N SER A 139 10.14 9.28 -8.36
CA SER A 139 10.90 9.94 -7.28
C SER A 139 12.34 9.37 -7.19
N ALA A 140 12.49 8.05 -7.33
CA ALA A 140 13.79 7.38 -7.33
C ALA A 140 14.63 7.75 -8.56
N ILE A 141 14.04 7.80 -9.77
CA ILE A 141 14.73 8.27 -10.98
C ILE A 141 15.24 9.71 -10.80
N ASN A 142 14.41 10.59 -10.24
CA ASN A 142 14.81 11.98 -10.00
C ASN A 142 16.01 12.06 -9.03
N LEU A 143 16.00 11.28 -7.95
CA LEU A 143 17.14 11.19 -7.03
C LEU A 143 18.40 10.69 -7.73
N LEU A 144 18.32 9.54 -8.42
CA LEU A 144 19.46 8.90 -9.06
C LEU A 144 20.10 9.81 -10.12
N HIS A 145 19.29 10.56 -10.86
CA HIS A 145 19.74 11.58 -11.78
C HIS A 145 20.51 12.71 -11.08
N ASN A 146 19.99 13.23 -9.95
CA ASN A 146 20.69 14.26 -9.16
C ASN A 146 22.02 13.76 -8.56
N MET A 147 22.12 12.46 -8.28
CA MET A 147 23.34 11.81 -7.79
C MET A 147 24.32 11.43 -8.93
N ALA A 148 24.01 11.73 -10.19
CA ALA A 148 24.79 11.34 -11.35
C ALA A 148 25.07 9.83 -11.43
N VAL A 149 24.10 9.01 -11.00
CA VAL A 149 24.16 7.54 -11.17
C VAL A 149 23.97 7.21 -12.65
N ASP A 150 24.72 6.24 -13.16
CA ASP A 150 24.56 5.76 -14.54
C ASP A 150 23.15 5.18 -14.76
N GLU A 151 22.47 5.56 -15.85
CA GLU A 151 21.10 5.12 -16.15
C GLU A 151 20.97 3.59 -16.26
N SER A 152 22.04 2.90 -16.67
CA SER A 152 22.08 1.43 -16.70
C SER A 152 21.90 0.80 -15.31
N GLU A 153 22.14 1.57 -14.25
CA GLU A 153 22.04 1.15 -12.86
C GLU A 153 20.67 1.50 -12.24
N TYR A 154 19.81 2.25 -12.92
CA TYR A 154 18.56 2.75 -12.33
C TYR A 154 17.64 1.62 -11.89
N THR A 155 17.36 0.68 -12.78
CA THR A 155 16.42 -0.42 -12.52
C THR A 155 16.81 -1.23 -11.29
N LYS A 156 18.09 -1.60 -11.15
CA LYS A 156 18.56 -2.35 -9.98
C LYS A 156 18.52 -1.54 -8.68
N ASN A 157 18.82 -0.24 -8.74
CA ASN A 157 18.74 0.65 -7.57
C ASN A 157 17.29 0.83 -7.11
N ILE A 158 16.36 1.05 -8.05
CA ILE A 158 14.93 1.19 -7.78
C ILE A 158 14.37 -0.09 -7.12
N ILE A 159 14.76 -1.27 -7.61
CA ILE A 159 14.37 -2.56 -7.01
C ILE A 159 14.92 -2.68 -5.59
N ALA A 160 16.20 -2.35 -5.38
CA ALA A 160 16.82 -2.45 -4.06
C ALA A 160 16.17 -1.50 -3.04
N MET A 161 15.89 -0.26 -3.46
CA MET A 161 15.16 0.74 -2.66
C MET A 161 13.76 0.24 -2.31
N TRP A 162 13.02 -0.29 -3.28
CA TRP A 162 11.68 -0.82 -3.07
C TRP A 162 11.68 -2.03 -2.13
N ALA A 163 12.58 -2.99 -2.35
CA ALA A 163 12.73 -4.18 -1.53
C ALA A 163 13.05 -3.84 -0.07
N MET A 164 13.84 -2.80 0.18
CA MET A 164 14.19 -2.35 1.52
C MET A 164 12.97 -1.85 2.30
N VAL A 165 12.23 -0.87 1.77
CA VAL A 165 11.05 -0.34 2.46
C VAL A 165 9.94 -1.39 2.59
N HIS A 166 9.82 -2.27 1.58
CA HIS A 166 8.87 -3.38 1.61
C HIS A 166 9.22 -4.40 2.69
N GLY A 167 10.49 -4.80 2.77
CA GLY A 167 11.00 -5.73 3.80
C GLY A 167 10.79 -5.19 5.21
N ILE A 168 11.14 -3.93 5.46
CA ILE A 168 10.91 -3.28 6.76
C ILE A 168 9.41 -3.28 7.11
N SER A 169 8.56 -2.96 6.14
CA SER A 169 7.10 -2.95 6.34
C SER A 169 6.56 -4.32 6.75
N ILE A 170 7.00 -5.40 6.08
CA ILE A 170 6.59 -6.77 6.43
C ILE A 170 7.09 -7.14 7.83
N LEU A 171 8.38 -6.91 8.11
CA LEU A 171 9.01 -7.27 9.38
C LEU A 171 8.34 -6.59 10.58
N LEU A 172 7.98 -5.32 10.45
CA LEU A 172 7.27 -4.59 11.49
C LEU A 172 5.79 -5.02 11.56
N SER A 173 5.10 -5.11 10.43
CA SER A 173 3.67 -5.42 10.39
C SER A 173 3.34 -6.82 10.91
N ASN A 174 4.25 -7.79 10.78
CA ASN A 174 4.05 -9.15 11.25
C ASN A 174 4.65 -9.40 12.65
N GLY A 175 5.26 -8.39 13.28
CA GLY A 175 5.90 -8.49 14.59
C GLY A 175 7.20 -9.31 14.62
N THR A 176 7.80 -9.60 13.45
CA THR A 176 9.12 -10.27 13.37
C THR A 176 10.23 -9.33 13.84
N LEU A 177 10.08 -8.03 13.58
CA LEU A 177 10.90 -6.97 14.10
C LEU A 177 10.06 -6.09 15.03
N SER A 178 10.63 -5.78 16.20
CA SER A 178 10.14 -4.72 17.07
C SER A 178 11.28 -3.74 17.31
N TYR A 179 10.96 -2.46 17.41
CA TYR A 179 11.91 -1.38 17.64
C TYR A 179 11.35 -0.52 18.76
N ASP A 180 12.19 -0.20 19.74
CA ASP A 180 11.83 0.57 20.94
C ASP A 180 11.92 2.09 20.73
N GLY A 181 12.51 2.53 19.62
CA GLY A 181 12.53 3.92 19.17
C GLY A 181 11.46 4.24 18.10
N GLU A 182 11.56 5.44 17.52
CA GLU A 182 10.64 5.89 16.49
C GLU A 182 10.91 5.18 15.15
N ILE A 183 9.92 4.45 14.63
CA ILE A 183 10.02 3.71 13.36
C ILE A 183 10.49 4.62 12.21
N SER A 184 10.03 5.87 12.19
CA SER A 184 10.44 6.85 11.19
C SER A 184 11.94 7.16 11.20
N GLU A 185 12.57 7.15 12.38
CA GLU A 185 14.02 7.40 12.53
C GLU A 185 14.82 6.17 12.07
N LEU A 186 14.35 4.97 12.42
CA LEU A 186 14.93 3.73 11.91
C LEU A 186 14.90 3.67 10.38
N VAL A 187 13.75 3.98 9.78
CA VAL A 187 13.59 3.96 8.32
C VAL A 187 14.49 5.00 7.66
N GLU A 188 14.57 6.21 8.22
CA GLU A 188 15.45 7.25 7.73
C GLU A 188 16.93 6.84 7.78
N MET A 189 17.38 6.31 8.92
CA MET A 189 18.75 5.80 9.09
C MET A 189 19.10 4.75 8.03
N LEU A 190 18.22 3.76 7.84
CA LEU A 190 18.44 2.68 6.87
C LEU A 190 18.46 3.20 5.43
N ILE A 191 17.59 4.16 5.08
CA ILE A 191 17.57 4.78 3.75
C ILE A 191 18.85 5.56 3.50
N VAL A 192 19.25 6.43 4.43
CA VAL A 192 20.44 7.27 4.30
C VAL A 192 21.70 6.43 4.17
N GLU A 193 21.89 5.44 5.05
CA GLU A 193 23.03 4.53 5.00
C GLU A 193 23.09 3.76 3.67
N LYS A 194 21.94 3.23 3.22
CA LYS A 194 21.90 2.39 2.01
C LYS A 194 22.14 3.19 0.73
N LEU A 195 21.61 4.42 0.68
CA LEU A 195 21.70 5.27 -0.50
C LEU A 195 22.95 6.15 -0.51
N LYS A 196 23.77 6.13 0.55
CA LYS A 196 24.95 6.99 0.71
C LYS A 196 24.59 8.47 0.54
N LEU A 197 23.43 8.84 1.09
CA LEU A 197 22.89 10.20 1.09
C LEU A 197 23.50 11.06 2.20
#